data_AF-A0A495ZXS6-F1
#
_entry.id   AF-A0A495ZXS6-F1
#
_cell.length_a   1.000
_cell.length_b   1.000
_cell.length_c   1.000
_cell.angle_alpha   90.00
_cell.angle_beta   90.00
_cell.angle_gamma   90.00
#
_symmetry.space_group_name_H-M   'P 1'
#
loop_
_entity.id
_entity.type
_entity.pdbx_description
1 polymer ?
#
loop_
_entity_poly.entity_id
_entity_poly.type
_entity_poly.pdbx_seq_one_letter_code
_entity_poly.pdbx_strand_id
1 'polypeptide(L)'
;MKSIILRGKIRNSLTLLITILGTIIGSQLSLQAGTDQFLFDLDAIKDPGSLIVKLQDTRAPVSKFIASQLSEDMQWVLLGYNGTSTPSAQQQKVLLSDLNRLLQASSLYEAQRFADIELSEQTQILLTQNPQSGEALVRLNRCLLADAYPYELASLSEEQTAKDIKGIETCRENLRQIKRALDDYRAANADAYPQWISDLSPQYLEKKVLLCPADPTAGAPGVLTEDASDPTLPCSYLYELRPSEKEEQQMLWTPEGGMIPIIRCEHHRLNLSLDGKLYRNGPQRDIYDSNKIGFSSLADVVRGLREQHGDAFLKSQEGRESLKQATEEIVLKKFVPKLLSALEHEIHTQLEAQLGKDILKTPMGMNILKEAIPQVENQIKQQLKSQLQAQLGEEFLKTEEGQDILQQLADLISL
;
A
#
# COMPACT_ATOMS: atom_id res chain seq x y z
N MET A 1 56.83 53.26 -14.05
CA MET A 1 56.09 53.13 -12.77
C MET A 1 54.65 52.60 -12.88
N LYS A 2 53.91 52.80 -14.00
CA LYS A 2 52.54 52.27 -14.15
C LYS A 2 52.42 50.76 -14.45
N SER A 3 53.47 50.08 -14.94
CA SER A 3 53.41 48.64 -15.27
C SER A 3 53.66 47.69 -14.07
N ILE A 4 54.28 48.18 -13.00
CA ILE A 4 54.57 47.39 -11.78
C ILE A 4 53.32 47.27 -10.91
N ILE A 5 52.45 48.29 -10.93
CA ILE A 5 51.19 48.32 -10.16
C ILE A 5 50.13 47.39 -10.78
N LEU A 6 50.17 47.17 -12.11
CA LEU A 6 49.26 46.22 -12.78
C LEU A 6 49.64 44.75 -12.51
N ARG A 7 50.94 44.42 -12.41
CA ARG A 7 51.39 43.05 -12.09
C ARG A 7 51.12 42.65 -10.64
N GLY A 8 51.10 43.60 -9.70
CA GLY A 8 50.73 43.35 -8.30
C GLY A 8 49.23 43.10 -8.09
N LYS A 9 48.37 43.78 -8.86
CA LYS A 9 46.92 43.58 -8.79
C LYS A 9 46.47 42.25 -9.37
N ILE A 10 47.05 41.79 -10.49
CA ILE A 10 46.68 40.52 -11.13
C ILE A 10 47.14 39.31 -10.31
N ARG A 11 48.29 39.42 -9.61
CA ARG A 11 48.78 38.33 -8.74
C ARG A 11 47.90 38.12 -7.51
N ASN A 12 47.36 39.19 -6.93
CA ASN A 12 46.45 39.12 -5.78
C ASN A 12 45.05 38.60 -6.16
N SER A 13 44.57 38.85 -7.38
CA SER A 13 43.29 38.30 -7.86
C SER A 13 43.33 36.78 -8.08
N LEU A 14 44.49 36.24 -8.49
CA LEU A 14 44.67 34.80 -8.70
C LEU A 14 44.83 34.03 -7.39
N THR A 15 45.43 34.63 -6.35
CA THR A 15 45.53 34.02 -5.01
C THR A 15 44.18 34.01 -4.29
N LEU A 16 43.34 35.02 -4.54
CA LEU A 16 41.96 35.09 -4.03
C LEU A 16 41.05 34.05 -4.71
N LEU A 17 41.25 33.80 -6.01
CA LEU A 17 40.51 32.77 -6.75
C LEU A 17 40.91 31.34 -6.33
N ILE A 18 42.18 31.09 -6.01
CA ILE A 18 42.65 29.77 -5.52
C ILE A 18 42.20 29.49 -4.07
N THR A 19 42.03 30.53 -3.24
CA THR A 19 41.46 30.37 -1.88
C THR A 19 39.94 30.19 -1.90
N ILE A 20 39.24 30.77 -2.88
CA ILE A 20 37.81 30.52 -3.13
C ILE A 20 37.60 29.12 -3.75
N LEU A 21 38.45 28.67 -4.67
CA LEU A 21 38.41 27.29 -5.17
C LEU A 21 38.83 26.25 -4.11
N GLY A 22 39.78 26.59 -3.23
CA GLY A 22 40.18 25.75 -2.10
C GLY A 22 39.12 25.63 -0.99
N THR A 23 38.22 26.61 -0.86
CA THR A 23 37.06 26.53 0.04
C THR A 23 35.84 25.87 -0.63
N ILE A 24 35.74 25.91 -1.96
CA ILE A 24 34.75 25.14 -2.74
C ILE A 24 35.16 23.65 -2.84
N ILE A 25 36.45 23.32 -2.76
CA ILE A 25 36.95 21.92 -2.70
C ILE A 25 37.18 21.45 -1.25
N GLY A 26 37.30 22.36 -0.29
CA GLY A 26 37.46 22.07 1.14
C GLY A 26 36.17 22.00 1.97
N SER A 27 35.00 22.23 1.35
CA SER A 27 33.67 22.08 1.99
C SER A 27 32.92 20.84 1.51
N GLN A 28 33.62 19.80 1.06
CA GLN A 28 33.08 18.44 0.93
C GLN A 28 33.48 17.49 2.07
N LEU A 29 34.09 18.00 3.14
CA LEU A 29 34.49 17.20 4.30
C LEU A 29 34.09 17.89 5.61
N SER A 30 32.79 17.91 5.88
CA SER A 30 32.18 17.80 7.22
C SER A 30 30.65 17.84 7.11
N LEU A 31 30.04 16.68 6.85
CA LEU A 31 28.73 16.25 7.37
C LEU A 31 28.51 14.77 6.98
N GLN A 32 29.49 13.91 7.27
CA GLN A 32 29.29 12.45 7.37
C GLN A 32 29.22 12.02 8.83
N ALA A 33 28.81 12.94 9.71
CA ALA A 33 28.39 12.62 11.07
C ALA A 33 26.87 12.85 11.12
N GLY A 34 26.10 11.77 11.19
CA GLY A 34 24.69 11.82 11.63
C GLY A 34 23.66 10.98 10.88
N THR A 35 23.95 10.34 9.73
CA THR A 35 22.93 9.54 9.02
C THR A 35 22.85 8.09 9.45
N ASP A 36 23.97 7.51 9.90
CA ASP A 36 24.06 6.08 10.25
C ASP A 36 23.06 5.67 11.34
N GLN A 37 22.72 6.58 12.25
CA GLN A 37 21.74 6.35 13.30
C GLN A 37 20.31 6.12 12.80
N PHE A 38 20.02 6.47 11.53
CA PHE A 38 18.69 6.31 10.92
C PHE A 38 18.64 5.17 9.90
N LEU A 39 19.78 4.55 9.60
CA LEU A 39 19.82 3.38 8.73
C LEU A 39 19.21 2.18 9.45
N PHE A 40 18.65 1.26 8.67
CA PHE A 40 18.25 -0.04 9.19
C PHE A 40 19.48 -0.83 9.64
N ASP A 41 19.35 -1.55 10.75
CA ASP A 41 20.16 -2.73 11.04
C ASP A 41 19.37 -4.00 10.68
N LEU A 42 19.94 -5.18 10.96
CA LEU A 42 19.27 -6.46 10.68
C LEU A 42 18.03 -6.66 11.54
N ASP A 43 18.02 -6.18 12.79
CA ASP A 43 16.91 -6.36 13.72
C ASP A 43 15.72 -5.45 13.38
N ALA A 44 15.97 -4.39 12.61
CA ALA A 44 14.94 -3.53 12.05
C ALA A 44 14.15 -4.18 10.89
N ILE A 45 14.62 -5.31 10.33
CA ILE A 45 13.86 -6.14 9.38
C ILE A 45 13.14 -7.25 10.16
N LYS A 46 11.96 -6.93 10.67
CA LYS A 46 11.13 -7.76 11.55
C LYS A 46 10.63 -9.04 10.86
N ASP A 47 10.29 -8.94 9.57
CA ASP A 47 9.75 -10.06 8.78
C ASP A 47 10.30 -10.02 7.34
N PRO A 48 11.54 -10.52 7.12
CA PRO A 48 12.18 -10.45 5.82
C PRO A 48 11.44 -11.26 4.75
N GLY A 49 10.82 -12.38 5.13
CA GLY A 49 10.07 -13.21 4.19
C GLY A 49 8.83 -12.51 3.67
N SER A 50 8.04 -11.92 4.59
CA SER A 50 6.89 -11.10 4.21
C SER A 50 7.29 -9.91 3.33
N LEU A 51 8.41 -9.25 3.66
CA LEU A 51 8.89 -8.10 2.88
C LEU A 51 9.21 -8.47 1.43
N ILE A 52 9.93 -9.58 1.22
CA ILE A 52 10.24 -10.04 -0.15
C ILE A 52 8.95 -10.41 -0.89
N VAL A 53 7.98 -11.07 -0.23
CA VAL A 53 6.67 -11.38 -0.84
C VAL A 53 5.95 -10.09 -1.25
N LYS A 54 5.91 -9.07 -0.39
CA LYS A 54 5.30 -7.76 -0.73
C LYS A 54 6.03 -7.05 -1.86
N LEU A 55 7.36 -7.11 -1.90
CA LEU A 55 8.16 -6.52 -2.98
C LEU A 55 7.97 -7.24 -4.33
N GLN A 56 7.48 -8.47 -4.34
CA GLN A 56 7.03 -9.15 -5.57
C GLN A 56 5.68 -8.62 -6.06
N ASP A 57 4.95 -7.81 -5.28
CA ASP A 57 3.66 -7.25 -5.71
C ASP A 57 3.86 -6.13 -6.70
N THR A 58 3.53 -6.38 -7.95
CA THR A 58 3.56 -5.32 -8.98
C THR A 58 2.29 -4.48 -8.99
N ARG A 59 1.25 -4.88 -8.25
CA ARG A 59 -0.01 -4.12 -8.12
C ARG A 59 0.12 -2.96 -7.15
N ALA A 60 0.92 -3.10 -6.10
CA ALA A 60 1.24 -2.02 -5.18
C ALA A 60 2.27 -1.08 -5.83
N PRO A 61 1.94 0.19 -6.13
CA PRO A 61 2.84 1.10 -6.84
C PRO A 61 4.17 1.32 -6.11
N VAL A 62 4.14 1.42 -4.77
CA VAL A 62 5.33 1.54 -3.95
C VAL A 62 6.22 0.30 -4.06
N SER A 63 5.67 -0.90 -3.98
CA SER A 63 6.43 -2.15 -4.04
C SER A 63 7.04 -2.36 -5.40
N LYS A 64 6.30 -2.10 -6.47
CA LYS A 64 6.79 -2.11 -7.85
C LYS A 64 7.99 -1.16 -8.02
N PHE A 65 7.88 0.07 -7.51
CA PHE A 65 9.00 1.00 -7.59
C PHE A 65 10.21 0.51 -6.81
N ILE A 66 10.03 0.17 -5.52
CA ILE A 66 11.14 -0.26 -4.66
C ILE A 66 11.85 -1.46 -5.28
N ALA A 67 11.11 -2.48 -5.74
CA ALA A 67 11.66 -3.65 -6.41
C ALA A 67 12.53 -3.29 -7.63
N SER A 68 12.09 -2.32 -8.44
CA SER A 68 12.86 -1.84 -9.61
C SER A 68 14.16 -1.13 -9.25
N GLN A 69 14.28 -0.63 -8.02
CA GLN A 69 15.44 0.10 -7.54
C GLN A 69 16.43 -0.79 -6.75
N LEU A 70 16.08 -2.05 -6.47
CA LEU A 70 17.00 -2.99 -5.80
C LEU A 70 18.11 -3.45 -6.75
N SER A 71 19.19 -3.98 -6.18
CA SER A 71 20.29 -4.58 -6.95
C SER A 71 19.82 -5.75 -7.81
N GLU A 72 20.58 -6.07 -8.87
CA GLU A 72 20.29 -7.23 -9.73
C GLU A 72 20.21 -8.53 -8.92
N ASP A 73 21.11 -8.72 -7.95
CA ASP A 73 21.11 -9.87 -7.04
C ASP A 73 19.77 -10.00 -6.30
N MET A 74 19.25 -8.89 -5.77
CA MET A 74 17.99 -8.90 -5.03
C MET A 74 16.78 -9.05 -5.96
N GLN A 75 16.83 -8.49 -7.17
CA GLN A 75 15.80 -8.73 -8.19
C GLN A 75 15.72 -10.21 -8.58
N TRP A 76 16.86 -10.91 -8.71
CA TRP A 76 16.88 -12.37 -8.91
C TRP A 76 16.26 -13.13 -7.74
N VAL A 77 16.52 -12.70 -6.51
CA VAL A 77 15.86 -13.27 -5.33
C VAL A 77 14.36 -13.03 -5.38
N LEU A 78 13.91 -11.83 -5.74
CA LEU A 78 12.48 -11.53 -5.92
C LEU A 78 11.84 -12.43 -6.99
N LEU A 79 12.52 -12.76 -8.08
CA LEU A 79 11.95 -13.66 -9.10
C LEU A 79 11.80 -15.11 -8.60
N GLY A 80 12.76 -15.61 -7.82
CA GLY A 80 12.82 -17.01 -7.41
C GLY A 80 12.21 -17.33 -6.04
N TYR A 81 11.86 -16.32 -5.24
CA TYR A 81 11.41 -16.55 -3.86
C TYR A 81 9.97 -17.05 -3.80
N ASN A 82 9.77 -18.22 -3.18
CA ASN A 82 8.47 -18.88 -3.11
C ASN A 82 7.58 -18.40 -1.95
N GLY A 83 8.05 -17.49 -1.10
CA GLY A 83 7.27 -16.91 0.00
C GLY A 83 6.96 -17.84 1.17
N THR A 84 7.55 -19.04 1.24
CA THR A 84 7.23 -20.04 2.28
C THR A 84 8.28 -20.13 3.39
N SER A 85 9.55 -19.95 3.05
CA SER A 85 10.69 -20.12 3.95
C SER A 85 11.31 -18.78 4.33
N THR A 86 11.94 -18.69 5.50
CA THR A 86 12.71 -17.49 5.86
C THR A 86 13.88 -17.30 4.88
N PRO A 87 14.10 -16.09 4.33
CA PRO A 87 15.26 -15.83 3.47
C PRO A 87 16.57 -16.10 4.21
N SER A 88 17.59 -16.57 3.49
CA SER A 88 18.91 -16.82 4.07
C SER A 88 19.55 -15.54 4.63
N ALA A 89 20.46 -15.69 5.60
CA ALA A 89 21.17 -14.55 6.19
C ALA A 89 21.89 -13.69 5.14
N GLN A 90 22.39 -14.30 4.05
CA GLN A 90 23.01 -13.55 2.96
C GLN A 90 21.98 -12.70 2.19
N GLN A 91 20.82 -13.27 1.85
CA GLN A 91 19.74 -12.54 1.18
C GLN A 91 19.21 -11.39 2.06
N GLN A 92 19.10 -11.60 3.38
CA GLN A 92 18.72 -10.54 4.32
C GLN A 92 19.73 -9.39 4.35
N LYS A 93 21.03 -9.69 4.32
CA LYS A 93 22.09 -8.67 4.25
C LYS A 93 22.07 -7.89 2.95
N VAL A 94 21.83 -8.54 1.81
CA VAL A 94 21.69 -7.88 0.51
C VAL A 94 20.48 -6.96 0.52
N LEU A 95 19.33 -7.45 0.98
CA LEU A 95 18.12 -6.65 1.12
C LEU A 95 18.34 -5.43 2.02
N LEU A 96 18.97 -5.62 3.19
CA LEU A 96 19.31 -4.54 4.11
C LEU A 96 20.18 -3.46 3.45
N SER A 97 21.24 -3.90 2.75
CA SER A 97 22.14 -3.00 2.03
C SER A 97 21.41 -2.19 0.96
N ASP A 98 20.51 -2.83 0.20
CA ASP A 98 19.71 -2.15 -0.81
C ASP A 98 18.74 -1.13 -0.18
N LEU A 99 18.02 -1.51 0.88
CA LEU A 99 17.12 -0.59 1.60
C LEU A 99 17.89 0.63 2.11
N ASN A 100 19.04 0.43 2.77
CA ASN A 100 19.86 1.52 3.29
C ASN A 100 20.44 2.42 2.19
N ARG A 101 20.71 1.87 1.00
CA ARG A 101 21.09 2.66 -0.17
C ARG A 101 19.91 3.51 -0.66
N LEU A 102 18.69 2.94 -0.72
CA LEU A 102 17.48 3.67 -1.13
C LEU A 102 17.17 4.83 -0.18
N LEU A 103 17.38 4.67 1.12
CA LEU A 103 17.20 5.74 2.09
C LEU A 103 18.01 6.99 1.77
N GLN A 104 19.20 6.80 1.18
CA GLN A 104 20.18 7.86 0.94
C GLN A 104 20.16 8.41 -0.50
N ALA A 105 19.37 7.82 -1.40
CA ALA A 105 19.40 8.14 -2.83
C ALA A 105 18.63 9.44 -3.15
N SER A 106 17.34 9.32 -3.42
CA SER A 106 16.42 10.44 -3.67
C SER A 106 15.15 10.23 -2.86
N SER A 107 14.25 11.22 -2.84
CA SER A 107 12.95 11.05 -2.19
C SER A 107 12.23 9.85 -2.80
N LEU A 108 11.80 8.93 -1.95
CA LEU A 108 10.96 7.80 -2.37
C LEU A 108 9.52 8.24 -2.62
N TYR A 109 9.11 9.37 -2.03
CA TYR A 109 7.74 9.86 -2.04
C TYR A 109 7.32 10.39 -3.40
N GLU A 110 6.17 9.90 -3.84
CA GLU A 110 5.41 10.41 -4.97
C GLU A 110 3.94 10.16 -4.63
N ALA A 111 3.06 11.15 -4.84
CA ALA A 111 1.68 11.08 -4.33
C ALA A 111 0.93 9.83 -4.83
N GLN A 112 1.07 9.50 -6.12
CA GLN A 112 0.44 8.31 -6.70
C GLN A 112 1.01 7.00 -6.14
N ARG A 113 2.27 7.02 -5.69
CA ARG A 113 2.95 5.84 -5.18
C ARG A 113 2.50 5.46 -3.77
N PHE A 114 2.17 6.47 -2.97
CA PHE A 114 1.77 6.34 -1.58
C PHE A 114 0.26 6.62 -1.38
N ALA A 115 -0.53 6.65 -2.45
CA ALA A 115 -1.95 7.04 -2.39
C ALA A 115 -2.79 6.16 -1.46
N ASP A 116 -2.49 4.85 -1.41
CA ASP A 116 -3.21 3.89 -0.59
C ASP A 116 -2.57 3.68 0.79
N ILE A 117 -1.59 4.52 1.15
CA ILE A 117 -0.73 4.35 2.33
C ILE A 117 -1.09 5.40 3.37
N GLU A 118 -1.57 4.93 4.53
CA GLU A 118 -1.74 5.79 5.69
C GLU A 118 -0.36 6.23 6.20
N LEU A 119 0.00 7.48 5.89
CA LEU A 119 1.26 8.07 6.31
C LEU A 119 1.16 8.54 7.75
N SER A 120 2.14 8.18 8.57
CA SER A 120 2.21 8.62 9.97
C SER A 120 2.34 10.14 10.09
N GLU A 121 1.92 10.70 11.22
CA GLU A 121 2.06 12.14 11.50
C GLU A 121 3.52 12.61 11.31
N GLN A 122 4.49 11.79 11.75
CA GLN A 122 5.91 12.06 11.57
C GLN A 122 6.30 12.15 10.08
N THR A 123 5.81 11.23 9.25
CA THR A 123 6.04 11.27 7.79
C THR A 123 5.43 12.51 7.17
N GLN A 124 4.19 12.84 7.52
CA GLN A 124 3.50 14.03 7.01
C GLN A 124 4.28 15.31 7.37
N ILE A 125 4.77 15.44 8.61
CA ILE A 125 5.61 16.57 9.03
C ILE A 125 6.88 16.64 8.18
N LEU A 126 7.58 15.52 7.97
CA LEU A 126 8.81 15.51 7.15
C LEU A 126 8.53 15.85 5.68
N LEU A 127 7.36 15.47 5.14
CA LEU A 127 6.95 15.85 3.79
C LEU A 127 6.77 17.37 3.64
N THR A 128 6.24 18.06 4.66
CA THR A 128 6.12 19.54 4.61
C THR A 128 7.48 20.25 4.50
N GLN A 129 8.55 19.61 4.95
CA GLN A 129 9.91 20.15 4.89
C GLN A 129 10.56 19.96 3.52
N ASN A 130 9.99 19.08 2.68
CA ASN A 130 10.46 18.73 1.33
C ASN A 130 11.99 18.49 1.24
N PRO A 131 12.57 17.63 2.09
CA PRO A 131 14.01 17.43 2.13
C PRO A 131 14.54 16.79 0.83
N GLN A 132 15.60 17.37 0.27
CA GLN A 132 16.20 16.90 -1.00
C GLN A 132 17.49 16.10 -0.80
N SER A 133 18.12 16.18 0.37
CA SER A 133 19.37 15.49 0.69
C SER A 133 19.62 15.47 2.20
N GLY A 134 20.66 14.74 2.61
CA GLY A 134 21.13 14.71 3.99
C GLY A 134 20.21 13.97 4.96
N GLU A 135 20.36 14.27 6.25
CA GLU A 135 19.67 13.56 7.33
C GLU A 135 18.14 13.58 7.22
N ALA A 136 17.56 14.73 6.91
CA ALA A 136 16.11 14.88 6.80
C ALA A 136 15.53 14.01 5.67
N LEU A 137 16.26 13.83 4.56
CA LEU A 137 15.85 12.93 3.48
C LEU A 137 15.89 11.48 3.94
N VAL A 138 16.97 11.06 4.60
CA VAL A 138 17.12 9.69 5.12
C VAL A 138 15.99 9.38 6.10
N ARG A 139 15.67 10.30 7.00
CA ARG A 139 14.55 10.17 7.94
C ARG A 139 13.21 10.08 7.23
N LEU A 140 12.95 10.92 6.23
CA LEU A 140 11.72 10.87 5.44
C LEU A 140 11.57 9.50 4.76
N ASN A 141 12.59 9.05 4.04
CA ASN A 141 12.59 7.76 3.36
C ASN A 141 12.43 6.59 4.36
N ARG A 142 13.03 6.70 5.55
CA ARG A 142 12.92 5.69 6.61
C ARG A 142 11.50 5.57 7.15
N CYS A 143 10.81 6.71 7.32
CA CYS A 143 9.42 6.73 7.76
C CYS A 143 8.48 6.23 6.64
N LEU A 144 8.70 6.65 5.39
CA LEU A 144 7.92 6.16 4.24
C LEU A 144 7.99 4.64 4.08
N LEU A 145 9.17 4.03 4.23
CA LEU A 145 9.31 2.57 4.18
C LEU A 145 8.66 1.89 5.39
N ALA A 146 8.75 2.47 6.58
CA ALA A 146 8.09 1.93 7.77
C ALA A 146 6.55 2.03 7.65
N ASP A 147 6.01 3.12 7.12
CA ASP A 147 4.57 3.30 6.88
C ASP A 147 4.07 2.35 5.77
N ALA A 148 4.88 2.11 4.74
CA ALA A 148 4.55 1.16 3.68
C ALA A 148 4.61 -0.31 4.14
N TYR A 149 5.53 -0.64 5.05
CA TYR A 149 5.78 -2.01 5.52
C TYR A 149 5.86 -2.14 7.05
N PRO A 150 4.81 -1.74 7.80
CA PRO A 150 4.91 -1.55 9.25
C PRO A 150 5.03 -2.83 10.06
N TYR A 151 4.77 -3.99 9.47
CA TYR A 151 4.97 -5.29 10.11
C TYR A 151 6.29 -5.95 9.72
N GLU A 152 6.87 -5.51 8.60
CA GLU A 152 8.14 -6.02 8.10
C GLU A 152 9.32 -5.17 8.56
N LEU A 153 9.11 -3.88 8.77
CA LEU A 153 10.14 -2.90 9.05
C LEU A 153 9.82 -2.17 10.36
N ALA A 154 10.81 -2.07 11.26
CA ALA A 154 10.66 -1.36 12.52
C ALA A 154 10.49 0.14 12.26
N SER A 155 9.59 0.80 13.00
CA SER A 155 9.50 2.27 12.98
C SER A 155 10.67 2.89 13.77
N LEU A 156 10.83 4.21 13.70
CA LEU A 156 11.82 4.94 14.50
C LEU A 156 11.44 5.07 15.99
N SER A 157 10.21 4.68 16.37
CA SER A 157 9.66 4.86 17.72
C SER A 157 9.26 3.55 18.42
N GLU A 158 9.51 2.40 17.80
CA GLU A 158 9.01 1.10 18.25
C GLU A 158 10.03 0.36 19.15
N GLU A 159 9.63 0.01 20.38
CA GLU A 159 10.36 -0.95 21.24
C GLU A 159 9.78 -2.37 21.02
N GLN A 160 10.65 -3.33 20.68
CA GLN A 160 10.24 -4.70 20.36
C GLN A 160 10.03 -5.54 21.63
N THR A 161 8.97 -6.35 21.67
CA THR A 161 8.79 -7.38 22.71
C THR A 161 9.02 -8.79 22.16
N ALA A 162 9.90 -9.55 22.81
CA ALA A 162 10.31 -10.90 22.39
C ALA A 162 9.19 -11.96 22.40
N LYS A 163 8.01 -11.63 22.95
CA LYS A 163 6.88 -12.57 23.11
C LYS A 163 6.13 -12.82 21.80
N ASP A 164 6.18 -11.88 20.86
CA ASP A 164 5.40 -11.95 19.61
C ASP A 164 6.04 -12.87 18.55
N ILE A 165 7.36 -13.09 18.59
CA ILE A 165 8.12 -13.84 17.57
C ILE A 165 7.83 -15.35 17.60
N LYS A 166 7.65 -15.95 18.77
CA LYS A 166 7.38 -17.41 18.87
C LYS A 166 5.95 -17.75 18.41
N GLY A 167 5.00 -16.88 18.73
CA GLY A 167 3.59 -17.03 18.34
C GLY A 167 3.42 -16.98 16.83
N ILE A 168 4.04 -15.99 16.18
CA ILE A 168 3.96 -15.83 14.72
C ILE A 168 4.58 -17.02 13.98
N GLU A 169 5.74 -17.54 14.40
CA GLU A 169 6.36 -18.69 13.71
C GLU A 169 5.54 -19.97 13.85
N THR A 170 4.94 -20.19 15.02
CA THR A 170 3.99 -21.29 15.22
C THR A 170 2.77 -21.12 14.31
N CYS A 171 2.25 -19.90 14.20
CA CYS A 171 1.15 -19.58 13.29
C CYS A 171 1.54 -19.79 11.81
N ARG A 172 2.76 -19.40 11.39
CA ARG A 172 3.30 -19.66 10.04
C ARG A 172 3.34 -21.16 9.75
N GLU A 173 3.81 -21.96 10.70
CA GLU A 173 3.85 -23.41 10.50
C GLU A 173 2.47 -24.05 10.41
N ASN A 174 1.49 -23.55 11.19
CA ASN A 174 0.10 -23.97 11.02
C ASN A 174 -0.40 -23.66 9.61
N LEU A 175 -0.17 -22.46 9.09
CA LEU A 175 -0.58 -22.09 7.73
C LEU A 175 0.13 -22.94 6.65
N ARG A 176 1.41 -23.30 6.84
CA ARG A 176 2.11 -24.23 5.93
C ARG A 176 1.47 -25.62 5.93
N GLN A 177 1.09 -26.13 7.10
CA GLN A 177 0.37 -27.39 7.23
C GLN A 177 -0.99 -27.32 6.57
N ILE A 178 -1.73 -26.23 6.76
CA ILE A 178 -3.02 -26.04 6.10
C ILE A 178 -2.86 -25.99 4.58
N LYS A 179 -1.83 -25.29 4.05
CA LYS A 179 -1.57 -25.28 2.60
C LYS A 179 -1.32 -26.67 2.05
N ARG A 180 -0.49 -27.47 2.71
CA ARG A 180 -0.24 -28.87 2.33
C ARG A 180 -1.52 -29.69 2.34
N ALA A 181 -2.32 -29.57 3.40
CA ALA A 181 -3.60 -30.26 3.51
C ALA A 181 -4.61 -29.84 2.43
N LEU A 182 -4.65 -28.55 2.07
CA LEU A 182 -5.46 -28.07 0.95
C LEU A 182 -5.02 -28.68 -0.38
N ASP A 183 -3.71 -28.75 -0.64
CA ASP A 183 -3.17 -29.35 -1.86
C ASP A 183 -3.49 -30.84 -1.95
N ASP A 184 -3.30 -31.58 -0.86
CA ASP A 184 -3.62 -33.01 -0.77
C ASP A 184 -5.13 -33.27 -0.92
N TYR A 185 -5.97 -32.42 -0.32
CA TYR A 185 -7.43 -32.49 -0.49
C TYR A 185 -7.83 -32.26 -1.94
N ARG A 186 -7.27 -31.22 -2.59
CA ARG A 186 -7.57 -30.90 -3.99
C ARG A 186 -7.15 -32.04 -4.92
N ALA A 187 -5.96 -32.59 -4.72
CA ALA A 187 -5.47 -33.73 -5.50
C ALA A 187 -6.40 -34.96 -5.36
N ALA A 188 -7.02 -35.16 -4.20
CA ALA A 188 -7.96 -36.24 -3.95
C ALA A 188 -9.40 -35.96 -4.42
N ASN A 189 -9.76 -34.70 -4.69
CA ASN A 189 -11.14 -34.25 -4.94
C ASN A 189 -11.29 -33.45 -6.24
N ALA A 190 -10.63 -33.89 -7.32
CA ALA A 190 -10.73 -33.27 -8.64
C ALA A 190 -10.48 -31.75 -8.64
N ASP A 191 -9.43 -31.34 -7.92
CA ASP A 191 -8.99 -29.96 -7.73
C ASP A 191 -9.98 -29.04 -6.98
N ALA A 192 -11.07 -29.58 -6.45
CA ALA A 192 -12.06 -28.83 -5.69
C ALA A 192 -11.52 -28.40 -4.32
N TYR A 193 -11.81 -27.16 -3.93
CA TYR A 193 -11.57 -26.66 -2.58
C TYR A 193 -12.64 -27.18 -1.60
N PRO A 194 -12.28 -27.40 -0.31
CA PRO A 194 -13.26 -27.75 0.72
C PRO A 194 -14.26 -26.60 0.92
N GLN A 195 -15.40 -26.88 1.56
CA GLN A 195 -16.34 -25.80 1.91
C GLN A 195 -15.80 -25.01 3.11
N TRP A 196 -15.16 -25.71 4.05
CA TRP A 196 -14.56 -25.13 5.23
C TRP A 196 -13.18 -25.74 5.50
N ILE A 197 -12.30 -25.02 6.20
CA ILE A 197 -10.96 -25.54 6.52
C ILE A 197 -11.08 -26.76 7.47
N SER A 198 -12.10 -26.81 8.32
CA SER A 198 -12.35 -27.97 9.19
C SER A 198 -12.60 -29.27 8.43
N ASP A 199 -13.07 -29.22 7.17
CA ASP A 199 -13.27 -30.40 6.32
C ASP A 199 -11.94 -31.14 6.03
N LEU A 200 -10.80 -30.46 6.20
CA LEU A 200 -9.48 -31.07 6.09
C LEU A 200 -9.19 -32.01 7.27
N SER A 201 -9.92 -31.89 8.38
CA SER A 201 -9.66 -32.63 9.61
C SER A 201 -10.59 -33.83 9.80
N PRO A 202 -10.09 -34.97 10.33
CA PRO A 202 -8.71 -35.26 10.70
C PRO A 202 -7.85 -35.83 9.57
N GLN A 203 -8.43 -36.06 8.39
CA GLN A 203 -7.81 -36.86 7.33
C GLN A 203 -6.53 -36.25 6.75
N TYR A 204 -6.54 -34.94 6.51
CA TYR A 204 -5.42 -34.19 5.91
C TYR A 204 -4.74 -33.25 6.92
N LEU A 205 -5.45 -32.88 8.00
CA LEU A 205 -4.98 -31.89 8.97
C LEU A 205 -5.38 -32.24 10.41
N GLU A 206 -4.43 -32.17 11.34
CA GLU A 206 -4.73 -32.31 12.76
C GLU A 206 -5.59 -31.15 13.28
N LYS A 207 -6.62 -31.44 14.08
CA LYS A 207 -7.56 -30.43 14.62
C LYS A 207 -6.88 -29.25 15.31
N LYS A 208 -5.78 -29.51 16.05
CA LYS A 208 -5.03 -28.46 16.78
C LYS A 208 -4.43 -27.39 15.86
N VAL A 209 -4.22 -27.71 14.58
CA VAL A 209 -3.63 -26.80 13.59
C VAL A 209 -4.65 -25.76 13.12
N LEU A 210 -5.95 -26.01 13.30
CA LEU A 210 -7.02 -25.04 13.04
C LEU A 210 -7.02 -23.87 14.05
N LEU A 211 -6.23 -23.97 15.12
CA LEU A 211 -6.19 -22.99 16.19
C LEU A 211 -4.91 -22.17 16.15
N CYS A 212 -5.06 -20.84 16.15
CA CYS A 212 -3.94 -19.92 16.23
C CYS A 212 -3.42 -19.89 17.68
N PRO A 213 -2.10 -19.94 17.90
CA PRO A 213 -1.52 -19.91 19.25
C PRO A 213 -1.76 -18.59 20.00
N ALA A 214 -2.13 -17.52 19.30
CA ALA A 214 -2.47 -16.22 19.88
C ALA A 214 -3.99 -16.00 20.01
N ASP A 215 -4.81 -17.00 19.66
CA ASP A 215 -6.25 -16.92 19.82
C ASP A 215 -6.66 -17.32 21.26
N PRO A 216 -7.12 -16.37 22.09
CA PRO A 216 -7.53 -16.66 23.46
C PRO A 216 -8.87 -17.40 23.53
N THR A 217 -9.64 -17.40 22.45
CA THR A 217 -10.99 -18.00 22.37
C THR A 217 -10.95 -19.46 21.89
N ALA A 218 -9.78 -19.92 21.41
CA ALA A 218 -9.59 -21.24 20.81
C ALA A 218 -10.60 -21.53 19.68
N GLY A 219 -10.80 -20.54 18.79
CA GLY A 219 -11.65 -20.65 17.60
C GLY A 219 -13.14 -20.50 17.87
N ALA A 220 -13.54 -19.96 19.04
CA ALA A 220 -14.93 -19.66 19.32
C ALA A 220 -15.37 -18.39 18.57
N PRO A 221 -16.58 -18.36 17.99
CA PRO A 221 -17.07 -17.20 17.25
C PRO A 221 -17.23 -15.98 18.16
N GLY A 222 -16.81 -14.82 17.61
CA GLY A 222 -16.81 -13.53 18.30
C GLY A 222 -15.70 -12.56 17.85
N VAL A 223 -14.71 -13.02 17.05
CA VAL A 223 -13.51 -12.22 16.70
C VAL A 223 -13.31 -12.01 15.18
N LEU A 224 -13.84 -12.88 14.31
CA LEU A 224 -13.45 -12.94 12.88
C LEU A 224 -14.56 -12.56 11.89
N THR A 225 -15.62 -11.86 12.33
CA THR A 225 -16.93 -11.60 11.69
C THR A 225 -18.01 -12.64 12.03
N GLU A 226 -19.24 -12.18 12.31
CA GLU A 226 -20.35 -12.99 12.84
C GLU A 226 -20.77 -14.13 11.90
N ASP A 227 -20.48 -14.03 10.60
CA ASP A 227 -20.81 -15.03 9.57
C ASP A 227 -19.60 -15.87 9.09
N ALA A 228 -18.41 -15.70 9.69
CA ALA A 228 -17.19 -16.44 9.33
C ALA A 228 -17.01 -17.77 10.05
N SER A 229 -17.89 -18.09 11.00
CA SER A 229 -17.65 -19.22 11.89
C SER A 229 -17.75 -20.53 11.12
N ASP A 230 -16.66 -21.30 11.14
CA ASP A 230 -16.67 -22.68 10.71
C ASP A 230 -17.73 -23.45 11.54
N PRO A 231 -18.72 -24.10 10.90
CA PRO A 231 -19.84 -24.71 11.61
C PRO A 231 -19.48 -26.05 12.26
N THR A 232 -18.37 -26.66 11.89
CA THR A 232 -18.05 -28.05 12.26
C THR A 232 -17.02 -28.13 13.37
N LEU A 233 -15.94 -27.34 13.29
CA LEU A 233 -14.89 -27.32 14.31
C LEU A 233 -14.46 -25.87 14.60
N PRO A 234 -14.06 -25.56 15.85
CA PRO A 234 -13.46 -24.28 16.17
C PRO A 234 -12.25 -23.99 15.27
N CYS A 235 -12.21 -22.80 14.68
CA CYS A 235 -11.18 -22.38 13.75
C CYS A 235 -10.80 -20.92 14.01
N SER A 236 -9.51 -20.65 14.21
CA SER A 236 -8.99 -19.30 14.46
C SER A 236 -8.62 -18.54 13.18
N TYR A 237 -8.85 -19.15 12.02
CA TYR A 237 -8.45 -18.62 10.73
C TYR A 237 -9.69 -18.30 9.89
N LEU A 238 -9.68 -17.15 9.23
CA LEU A 238 -10.69 -16.78 8.25
C LEU A 238 -10.40 -17.52 6.94
N TYR A 239 -11.41 -18.22 6.42
CA TYR A 239 -11.35 -18.89 5.12
C TYR A 239 -12.07 -18.05 4.06
N GLU A 240 -11.34 -17.61 3.06
CA GLU A 240 -11.83 -16.69 2.04
C GLU A 240 -12.82 -17.40 1.08
N LEU A 241 -12.69 -18.72 0.92
CA LEU A 241 -13.55 -19.54 0.06
C LEU A 241 -14.80 -20.13 0.72
N ARG A 242 -15.13 -19.66 1.91
CA ARG A 242 -16.31 -20.10 2.65
C ARG A 242 -17.59 -19.89 1.81
N PRO A 243 -18.66 -20.68 2.02
CA PRO A 243 -19.83 -20.68 1.15
C PRO A 243 -20.49 -19.32 0.92
N SER A 244 -20.49 -18.42 1.91
CA SER A 244 -21.09 -17.08 1.77
C SER A 244 -20.35 -16.17 0.79
N GLU A 245 -19.04 -16.37 0.60
CA GLU A 245 -18.17 -15.50 -0.21
C GLU A 245 -17.75 -16.16 -1.53
N LYS A 246 -18.03 -17.45 -1.69
CA LYS A 246 -17.42 -18.30 -2.73
C LYS A 246 -17.73 -17.82 -4.17
N GLU A 247 -18.95 -17.37 -4.44
CA GLU A 247 -19.35 -16.91 -5.78
C GLU A 247 -18.67 -15.58 -6.15
N GLU A 248 -18.60 -14.63 -5.21
CA GLU A 248 -17.94 -13.33 -5.43
C GLU A 248 -16.42 -13.49 -5.57
N GLN A 249 -15.80 -14.36 -4.77
CA GLN A 249 -14.36 -14.55 -4.79
C GLN A 249 -13.86 -15.32 -6.02
N GLN A 250 -14.60 -16.34 -6.49
CA GLN A 250 -14.22 -17.07 -7.71
C GLN A 250 -14.15 -16.16 -8.95
N MET A 251 -14.94 -15.09 -9.00
CA MET A 251 -14.90 -14.10 -10.09
C MET A 251 -13.70 -13.15 -10.01
N LEU A 252 -13.18 -12.91 -8.80
CA LEU A 252 -12.03 -12.01 -8.55
C LEU A 252 -10.68 -12.69 -8.81
N TRP A 253 -10.68 -13.99 -9.07
CA TRP A 253 -9.49 -14.82 -9.29
C TRP A 253 -9.04 -14.82 -10.76
N THR A 254 -8.85 -13.64 -11.32
CA THR A 254 -8.12 -13.46 -12.59
C THR A 254 -6.60 -13.50 -12.34
N PRO A 255 -5.77 -13.88 -13.33
CA PRO A 255 -4.39 -14.34 -13.13
C PRO A 255 -3.37 -13.19 -12.91
N GLU A 256 -3.69 -12.23 -12.05
CA GLU A 256 -2.81 -11.11 -11.70
C GLU A 256 -2.32 -11.24 -10.25
N GLY A 257 -1.46 -12.24 -10.02
CA GLY A 257 -0.53 -12.26 -8.90
C GLY A 257 -0.79 -13.30 -7.82
N GLY A 258 0.26 -14.06 -7.48
CA GLY A 258 0.27 -15.15 -6.49
C GLY A 258 0.13 -14.76 -5.02
N MET A 259 -0.52 -13.64 -4.74
CA MET A 259 -0.72 -13.12 -3.39
C MET A 259 -2.19 -12.93 -3.01
N ILE A 260 -3.12 -13.49 -3.77
CA ILE A 260 -4.54 -13.54 -3.36
C ILE A 260 -4.62 -14.38 -2.08
N PRO A 261 -5.06 -13.82 -0.95
CA PRO A 261 -5.19 -14.57 0.30
C PRO A 261 -6.29 -15.62 0.15
N ILE A 262 -6.04 -16.83 0.66
CA ILE A 262 -7.04 -17.89 0.80
C ILE A 262 -7.35 -18.15 2.29
N ILE A 263 -6.38 -17.89 3.16
CA ILE A 263 -6.54 -18.01 4.61
C ILE A 263 -5.91 -16.79 5.28
N ARG A 264 -6.63 -16.21 6.25
CA ARG A 264 -6.13 -15.11 7.07
C ARG A 264 -6.11 -15.45 8.54
N CYS A 265 -5.10 -14.94 9.22
CA CYS A 265 -5.00 -14.93 10.66
C CYS A 265 -5.01 -13.48 11.14
N GLU A 266 -6.11 -13.03 11.75
CA GLU A 266 -6.22 -11.66 12.27
C GLU A 266 -5.34 -11.44 13.52
N HIS A 267 -5.17 -12.47 14.34
CA HIS A 267 -4.34 -12.41 15.56
C HIS A 267 -2.89 -12.01 15.29
N HIS A 268 -2.32 -12.52 14.20
CA HIS A 268 -0.96 -12.17 13.77
C HIS A 268 -0.93 -11.34 12.49
N ARG A 269 -2.09 -10.89 11.99
CA ARG A 269 -2.19 -10.22 10.68
C ARG A 269 -1.38 -10.96 9.63
N LEU A 270 -1.58 -12.27 9.47
CA LEU A 270 -0.76 -13.13 8.60
C LEU A 270 -1.66 -13.81 7.58
N ASN A 271 -1.29 -13.72 6.31
CA ASN A 271 -2.04 -14.30 5.21
C ASN A 271 -1.26 -15.44 4.57
N LEU A 272 -2.00 -16.48 4.19
CA LEU A 272 -1.58 -17.51 3.25
C LEU A 272 -2.24 -17.23 1.91
N SER A 273 -1.45 -17.10 0.85
CA SER A 273 -1.98 -16.92 -0.50
C SER A 273 -2.36 -18.24 -1.16
N LEU A 274 -3.13 -18.16 -2.25
CA LEU A 274 -3.51 -19.29 -3.10
C LEU A 274 -2.28 -20.11 -3.56
N ASP A 275 -1.20 -19.42 -3.91
CA ASP A 275 0.07 -20.03 -4.34
C ASP A 275 0.95 -20.48 -3.17
N GLY A 276 0.49 -20.30 -1.93
CA GLY A 276 1.17 -20.76 -0.72
C GLY A 276 2.13 -19.75 -0.10
N LYS A 277 2.17 -18.50 -0.56
CA LYS A 277 3.04 -17.46 0.01
C LYS A 277 2.51 -16.99 1.37
N LEU A 278 3.42 -16.69 2.30
CA LEU A 278 3.11 -16.22 3.65
C LEU A 278 3.60 -14.79 3.88
N TYR A 279 2.69 -13.88 4.23
CA TYR A 279 2.96 -12.44 4.27
C TYR A 279 2.00 -11.69 5.22
N ARG A 280 2.48 -10.63 5.85
CA ARG A 280 1.78 -9.87 6.90
C ARG A 280 0.78 -8.86 6.33
N ASN A 281 -0.48 -8.93 6.76
CA ASN A 281 -1.53 -7.97 6.47
C ASN A 281 -1.12 -6.58 6.99
N GLY A 282 -0.99 -5.60 6.09
CA GLY A 282 -0.54 -4.22 6.39
C GLY A 282 -1.74 -3.27 6.52
N PRO A 283 -1.55 -2.00 6.94
CA PRO A 283 -2.59 -0.96 6.86
C PRO A 283 -3.03 -0.69 5.42
N GLN A 284 -2.19 -0.99 4.42
CA GLN A 284 -2.66 -1.18 3.05
C GLN A 284 -3.10 -2.62 2.86
N ARG A 285 -4.41 -2.86 2.71
CA ARG A 285 -4.95 -3.94 1.86
C ARG A 285 -6.38 -3.66 1.35
N ASP A 286 -6.75 -2.45 0.96
CA ASP A 286 -7.91 -2.32 0.04
C ASP A 286 -7.66 -3.00 -1.33
N ILE A 287 -6.44 -3.49 -1.58
CA ILE A 287 -6.10 -4.35 -2.74
C ILE A 287 -6.46 -5.82 -2.50
N TYR A 288 -6.64 -6.25 -1.24
CA TYR A 288 -6.89 -7.65 -0.87
C TYR A 288 -8.07 -7.87 0.07
N ASP A 289 -8.59 -6.84 0.76
CA ASP A 289 -9.78 -6.84 1.63
C ASP A 289 -10.98 -6.12 0.99
N SER A 290 -10.87 -5.63 -0.24
CA SER A 290 -11.99 -4.92 -0.86
C SER A 290 -12.98 -5.95 -1.43
N ASN A 291 -14.28 -5.97 -1.10
CA ASN A 291 -15.17 -4.81 -1.06
C ASN A 291 -14.69 -3.72 -2.02
N LYS A 292 -14.35 -4.10 -3.27
CA LYS A 292 -13.90 -3.17 -4.31
C LYS A 292 -14.99 -2.11 -4.49
N ILE A 293 -14.67 -0.84 -4.24
CA ILE A 293 -15.57 0.30 -4.47
C ILE A 293 -14.81 1.38 -5.24
N GLY A 294 -15.50 2.07 -6.17
CA GLY A 294 -14.93 3.19 -6.91
C GLY A 294 -14.18 2.79 -8.18
N PHE A 295 -13.08 3.48 -8.47
CA PHE A 295 -12.42 3.38 -9.78
C PHE A 295 -11.78 2.03 -10.07
N SER A 296 -11.41 1.25 -9.04
CA SER A 296 -10.89 -0.11 -9.20
C SER A 296 -11.97 -1.08 -9.68
N SER A 297 -13.17 -1.04 -9.11
CA SER A 297 -14.32 -1.83 -9.59
C SER A 297 -14.75 -1.40 -10.99
N LEU A 298 -14.67 -0.10 -11.29
CA LEU A 298 -14.96 0.41 -12.63
C LEU A 298 -13.94 -0.12 -13.66
N ALA A 299 -12.66 -0.15 -13.31
CA ALA A 299 -11.61 -0.69 -14.16
C ALA A 299 -11.84 -2.18 -14.49
N ASP A 300 -12.30 -2.98 -13.52
CA ASP A 300 -12.66 -4.38 -13.73
C ASP A 300 -13.82 -4.54 -14.70
N VAL A 301 -14.86 -3.70 -14.58
CA VAL A 301 -15.99 -3.72 -15.52
C VAL A 301 -15.53 -3.36 -16.94
N VAL A 302 -14.72 -2.31 -17.09
CA VAL A 302 -14.15 -1.90 -18.38
C VAL A 302 -13.32 -3.03 -18.99
N ARG A 303 -12.51 -3.71 -18.18
CA ARG A 303 -11.70 -4.86 -18.60
C ARG A 303 -12.57 -6.04 -19.03
N GLY A 304 -13.57 -6.41 -18.24
CA GLY A 304 -14.49 -7.51 -18.56
C GLY A 304 -15.26 -7.27 -19.86
N LEU A 305 -15.77 -6.05 -20.07
CA LEU A 305 -16.44 -5.68 -21.33
C LEU A 305 -15.49 -5.75 -22.54
N ARG A 306 -14.23 -5.33 -22.36
CA ARG A 306 -13.19 -5.44 -23.40
C ARG A 306 -12.87 -6.89 -23.73
N GLU A 307 -12.74 -7.76 -22.73
CA GLU A 307 -12.44 -9.18 -22.91
C GLU A 307 -13.58 -9.94 -23.59
N GLN A 308 -14.83 -9.64 -23.22
CA GLN A 308 -16.00 -10.34 -23.73
C GLN A 308 -16.43 -9.86 -25.13
N HIS A 309 -16.28 -8.57 -25.43
CA HIS A 309 -16.85 -7.96 -26.64
C HIS A 309 -15.84 -7.24 -27.53
N GLY A 310 -14.59 -7.06 -27.08
CA GLY A 310 -13.53 -6.36 -27.80
C GLY A 310 -13.63 -4.83 -27.74
N ASP A 311 -12.53 -4.15 -28.10
CA ASP A 311 -12.43 -2.68 -28.02
C ASP A 311 -13.42 -1.92 -28.92
N ALA A 312 -13.86 -2.53 -30.01
CA ALA A 312 -14.84 -1.92 -30.91
C ALA A 312 -16.21 -1.75 -30.24
N PHE A 313 -16.58 -2.67 -29.35
CA PHE A 313 -17.83 -2.61 -28.59
C PHE A 313 -17.87 -1.40 -27.67
N LEU A 314 -16.78 -1.09 -26.96
CA LEU A 314 -16.71 0.07 -26.05
C LEU A 314 -16.91 1.43 -26.76
N LYS A 315 -16.69 1.46 -28.08
CA LYS A 315 -16.92 2.66 -28.93
C LYS A 315 -18.35 2.71 -29.50
N SER A 316 -19.06 1.58 -29.49
CA SER A 316 -20.46 1.52 -29.92
C SER A 316 -21.37 2.27 -28.93
N GLN A 317 -22.58 2.59 -29.35
CA GLN A 317 -23.56 3.22 -28.47
C GLN A 317 -23.93 2.33 -27.28
N GLU A 318 -24.08 1.02 -27.50
CA GLU A 318 -24.42 0.05 -26.45
C GLU A 318 -23.28 -0.12 -25.42
N GLY A 319 -22.03 -0.17 -25.89
CA GLY A 319 -20.87 -0.22 -25.00
C GLY A 319 -20.68 1.08 -24.20
N ARG A 320 -20.95 2.23 -24.81
CA ARG A 320 -20.90 3.52 -24.12
C ARG A 320 -21.96 3.64 -23.02
N GLU A 321 -23.17 3.18 -23.28
CA GLU A 321 -24.24 3.13 -22.28
C GLU A 321 -23.89 2.18 -21.12
N SER A 322 -23.29 1.02 -21.43
CA SER A 322 -22.83 0.07 -20.41
C SER A 322 -21.75 0.67 -19.50
N LEU A 323 -20.80 1.42 -20.07
CA LEU A 323 -19.77 2.13 -19.31
C LEU A 323 -20.37 3.25 -18.45
N LYS A 324 -21.36 3.98 -18.99
CA LYS A 324 -22.08 5.01 -18.27
C LYS A 324 -22.78 4.44 -17.03
N GLN A 325 -23.58 3.40 -17.20
CA GLN A 325 -24.33 2.76 -16.13
C GLN A 325 -23.40 2.22 -15.03
N ALA A 326 -22.30 1.55 -15.43
CA ALA A 326 -21.30 1.07 -14.47
C ALA A 326 -20.66 2.22 -13.67
N THR A 327 -20.34 3.33 -14.34
CA THR A 327 -19.75 4.51 -13.70
C THR A 327 -20.73 5.16 -12.73
N GLU A 328 -21.99 5.29 -13.11
CA GLU A 328 -23.04 5.83 -12.23
C GLU A 328 -23.20 4.96 -10.96
N GLU A 329 -23.32 3.65 -11.11
CA GLU A 329 -23.55 2.74 -9.97
C GLU A 329 -22.34 2.62 -9.04
N ILE A 330 -21.14 2.54 -9.61
CA ILE A 330 -19.93 2.26 -8.85
C ILE A 330 -19.30 3.54 -8.31
N VAL A 331 -19.17 4.56 -9.16
CA VAL A 331 -18.42 5.77 -8.84
C VAL A 331 -19.37 6.81 -8.25
N LEU A 332 -20.41 7.21 -8.98
CA LEU A 332 -21.25 8.34 -8.58
C LEU A 332 -22.15 8.02 -7.38
N LYS A 333 -22.79 6.84 -7.36
CA LYS A 333 -23.74 6.48 -6.30
C LYS A 333 -23.10 5.87 -5.06
N LYS A 334 -21.95 5.20 -5.19
CA LYS A 334 -21.32 4.46 -4.08
C LYS A 334 -20.02 5.09 -3.58
N PHE A 335 -19.11 5.46 -4.47
CA PHE A 335 -17.79 5.93 -4.09
C PHE A 335 -17.76 7.41 -3.70
N VAL A 336 -18.28 8.29 -4.56
CA VAL A 336 -18.24 9.74 -4.34
C VAL A 336 -18.93 10.15 -3.02
N PRO A 337 -20.12 9.64 -2.64
CA PRO A 337 -20.75 10.03 -1.38
C PRO A 337 -19.93 9.61 -0.14
N LYS A 338 -19.28 8.44 -0.20
CA LYS A 338 -18.40 7.97 0.88
C LYS A 338 -17.15 8.85 0.99
N LEU A 339 -16.55 9.19 -0.15
CA LEU A 339 -15.40 10.08 -0.21
C LEU A 339 -15.72 11.46 0.38
N LEU A 340 -16.85 12.06 -0.01
CA LEU A 340 -17.28 13.36 0.51
C LEU A 340 -17.55 13.33 2.01
N SER A 341 -18.22 12.28 2.52
CA SER A 341 -18.47 12.12 3.95
C SER A 341 -17.17 11.95 4.76
N ALA A 342 -16.19 11.20 4.24
CA ALA A 342 -14.90 11.04 4.89
C ALA A 342 -14.11 12.37 4.91
N LEU A 343 -14.12 13.12 3.82
CA LEU A 343 -13.45 14.42 3.72
C LEU A 343 -14.10 15.47 4.63
N GLU A 344 -15.43 15.50 4.72
CA GLU A 344 -16.14 16.39 5.64
C GLU A 344 -15.74 16.10 7.10
N HIS A 345 -15.67 14.82 7.47
CA HIS A 345 -15.24 14.40 8.80
C HIS A 345 -13.77 14.79 9.09
N GLU A 346 -12.88 14.60 8.13
CA GLU A 346 -11.46 14.93 8.26
C GLU A 346 -11.25 16.45 8.38
N ILE A 347 -11.90 17.24 7.52
CA ILE A 347 -11.82 18.71 7.56
C ILE A 347 -12.33 19.23 8.91
N HIS A 348 -13.46 18.71 9.39
CA HIS A 348 -14.02 19.10 10.69
C HIS A 348 -13.05 18.76 11.83
N THR A 349 -12.49 17.55 11.82
CA THR A 349 -11.55 17.06 12.85
C THR A 349 -10.26 17.89 12.86
N GLN A 350 -9.67 18.17 11.70
CA GLN A 350 -8.44 18.96 11.58
C GLN A 350 -8.65 20.41 12.02
N LEU A 351 -9.76 21.03 11.64
CA LEU A 351 -10.07 22.40 12.05
C LEU A 351 -10.33 22.50 13.55
N GLU A 352 -11.02 21.54 14.17
CA GLU A 352 -11.19 21.50 15.62
C GLU A 352 -9.87 21.26 16.38
N ALA A 353 -8.95 20.47 15.82
CA ALA A 353 -7.63 20.26 16.39
C ALA A 353 -6.75 21.51 16.35
N GLN A 354 -6.79 22.28 15.25
CA GLN A 354 -5.93 23.46 15.07
C GLN A 354 -6.50 24.73 15.73
N LEU A 355 -7.82 24.91 15.68
CA LEU A 355 -8.47 26.15 16.08
C LEU A 355 -9.24 26.02 17.41
N GLY A 356 -9.30 24.82 17.98
CA GLY A 356 -9.98 24.49 19.23
C GLY A 356 -11.41 24.01 19.03
N LYS A 357 -11.89 23.20 19.99
CA LYS A 357 -13.27 22.67 19.96
C LYS A 357 -14.30 23.80 19.86
N ASP A 358 -15.38 23.54 19.14
CA ASP A 358 -16.52 24.45 18.94
C ASP A 358 -16.24 25.73 18.11
N ILE A 359 -15.01 25.95 17.63
CA ILE A 359 -14.69 27.12 16.79
C ILE A 359 -15.48 27.15 15.47
N LEU A 360 -15.82 25.97 14.92
CA LEU A 360 -16.64 25.82 13.72
C LEU A 360 -18.10 26.22 13.94
N LYS A 361 -18.54 26.33 15.20
CA LYS A 361 -19.86 26.85 15.57
C LYS A 361 -19.89 28.38 15.65
N THR A 362 -18.74 29.03 15.47
CA THR A 362 -18.64 30.50 15.51
C THR A 362 -18.80 31.11 14.11
N PRO A 363 -19.24 32.39 14.00
CA PRO A 363 -19.31 33.08 12.71
C PRO A 363 -17.96 33.16 11.98
N MET A 364 -16.85 33.18 12.71
CA MET A 364 -15.50 33.18 12.14
C MET A 364 -15.15 31.82 11.53
N GLY A 365 -15.43 30.72 12.24
CA GLY A 365 -15.24 29.36 11.71
C GLY A 365 -16.11 29.08 10.49
N MET A 366 -17.37 29.53 10.50
CA MET A 366 -18.28 29.42 9.35
C MET A 366 -17.79 30.19 8.12
N ASN A 367 -17.15 31.36 8.31
CA ASN A 367 -16.56 32.12 7.20
C ASN A 367 -15.32 31.42 6.62
N ILE A 368 -14.47 30.82 7.47
CA ILE A 368 -13.31 30.03 7.02
C ILE A 368 -13.76 28.84 6.18
N LEU A 369 -14.77 28.10 6.64
CA LEU A 369 -15.37 27.00 5.86
C LEU A 369 -15.91 27.50 4.52
N LYS A 370 -16.62 28.63 4.51
CA LYS A 370 -17.19 29.21 3.29
C LYS A 370 -16.15 29.61 2.24
N GLU A 371 -14.93 29.98 2.66
CA GLU A 371 -13.83 30.29 1.75
C GLU A 371 -13.06 29.05 1.30
N ALA A 372 -12.93 28.04 2.17
CA ALA A 372 -12.15 26.83 1.90
C ALA A 372 -12.91 25.79 1.07
N ILE A 373 -14.22 25.62 1.32
CA ILE A 373 -15.05 24.59 0.66
C ILE A 373 -14.97 24.66 -0.87
N PRO A 374 -15.14 25.82 -1.54
CA PRO A 374 -15.08 25.88 -3.01
C PRO A 374 -13.73 25.46 -3.59
N GLN A 375 -12.63 25.70 -2.87
CA GLN A 375 -11.29 25.31 -3.32
C GLN A 375 -11.11 23.79 -3.24
N VAL A 376 -11.57 23.19 -2.14
CA VAL A 376 -11.56 21.75 -1.92
C VAL A 376 -12.46 21.04 -2.94
N GLU A 377 -13.68 21.53 -3.16
CA GLU A 377 -14.58 21.01 -4.18
C GLU A 377 -13.94 21.02 -5.58
N ASN A 378 -13.29 22.12 -5.95
CA ASN A 378 -12.64 22.22 -7.25
C ASN A 378 -11.47 21.21 -7.38
N GLN A 379 -10.68 21.02 -6.32
CA GLN A 379 -9.62 20.01 -6.31
C GLN A 379 -10.18 18.59 -6.47
N ILE A 380 -11.23 18.25 -5.73
CA ILE A 380 -11.90 16.94 -5.81
C ILE A 380 -12.48 16.72 -7.22
N LYS A 381 -13.16 17.72 -7.78
CA LYS A 381 -13.69 17.68 -9.16
C LYS A 381 -12.59 17.38 -10.18
N GLN A 382 -11.44 18.06 -10.09
CA GLN A 382 -10.32 17.82 -11.01
C GLN A 382 -9.72 16.42 -10.85
N GLN A 383 -9.56 15.96 -9.60
CA GLN A 383 -8.98 14.64 -9.33
C GLN A 383 -9.89 13.51 -9.81
N LEU A 384 -11.19 13.57 -9.51
CA LEU A 384 -12.16 12.56 -9.95
C LEU A 384 -12.33 12.56 -11.46
N LYS A 385 -12.31 13.73 -12.10
CA LYS A 385 -12.30 13.85 -13.57
C LYS A 385 -11.06 13.21 -14.19
N SER A 386 -9.88 13.43 -13.60
CA SER A 386 -8.63 12.80 -14.07
C SER A 386 -8.68 11.28 -13.95
N GLN A 387 -9.27 10.75 -12.87
CA GLN A 387 -9.46 9.31 -12.67
C GLN A 387 -10.44 8.71 -13.69
N LEU A 388 -11.58 9.38 -13.94
CA LEU A 388 -12.51 8.97 -14.99
C LEU A 388 -11.83 8.96 -16.36
N GLN A 389 -11.02 9.96 -16.68
CA GLN A 389 -10.29 10.02 -17.94
C GLN A 389 -9.27 8.87 -18.08
N ALA A 390 -8.59 8.51 -16.99
CA ALA A 390 -7.65 7.40 -16.98
C ALA A 390 -8.34 6.05 -17.24
N GLN A 391 -9.54 5.85 -16.68
CA GLN A 391 -10.25 4.56 -16.78
C GLN A 391 -11.06 4.42 -18.07
N LEU A 392 -11.75 5.48 -18.49
CA LEU A 392 -12.69 5.45 -19.61
C LEU A 392 -12.09 5.97 -20.91
N GLY A 393 -10.97 6.70 -20.82
CA GLY A 393 -10.31 7.33 -21.95
C GLY A 393 -10.87 8.72 -22.28
N GLU A 394 -10.01 9.59 -22.78
CA GLU A 394 -10.36 10.97 -23.14
C GLU A 394 -11.45 11.05 -24.21
N GLU A 395 -11.42 10.13 -25.17
CA GLU A 395 -12.40 10.09 -26.27
C GLU A 395 -13.81 9.71 -25.79
N PHE A 396 -13.92 8.84 -24.78
CA PHE A 396 -15.21 8.54 -24.16
C PHE A 396 -15.79 9.75 -23.43
N LEU A 397 -14.95 10.48 -22.68
CA LEU A 397 -15.42 11.67 -21.96
C LEU A 397 -15.92 12.78 -22.87
N LYS A 398 -15.58 12.77 -24.17
CA LYS A 398 -16.10 13.72 -25.17
C LYS A 398 -17.46 13.32 -25.75
N THR A 399 -17.97 12.13 -25.46
CA THR A 399 -19.29 11.68 -25.93
C THR A 399 -20.42 12.23 -25.05
N GLU A 400 -21.66 12.07 -25.50
CA GLU A 400 -22.85 12.49 -24.73
C GLU A 400 -22.91 11.79 -23.37
N GLU A 401 -22.63 10.48 -23.34
CA GLU A 401 -22.62 9.69 -22.10
C GLU A 401 -21.50 10.14 -21.15
N GLY A 402 -20.32 10.43 -21.69
CA GLY A 402 -19.18 10.93 -20.92
C GLY A 402 -19.41 12.33 -20.35
N GLN A 403 -20.04 13.23 -21.10
CA GLN A 403 -20.40 14.56 -20.63
C GLN A 403 -21.50 14.52 -19.56
N ASP A 404 -22.46 13.61 -19.68
CA ASP A 404 -23.50 13.41 -18.66
C ASP A 404 -22.90 12.97 -17.32
N ILE A 405 -21.96 12.02 -17.33
CA ILE A 405 -21.22 11.60 -16.11
C ILE A 405 -20.49 12.78 -15.48
N LEU A 406 -19.82 13.62 -16.28
CA LEU A 406 -19.09 14.78 -15.77
C LEU A 406 -20.02 15.83 -15.18
N GLN A 407 -21.21 16.00 -15.76
CA GLN A 407 -22.23 16.90 -15.21
C GLN A 407 -22.77 16.38 -13.88
N GLN A 408 -23.18 15.11 -13.81
CA GLN A 408 -23.65 14.49 -12.57
C GLN A 408 -22.58 14.53 -11.46
N LEU A 409 -21.32 14.30 -11.81
CA LEU A 409 -20.20 14.44 -10.89
C LEU A 409 -20.06 15.87 -10.36
N ALA A 410 -20.17 16.87 -11.24
CA ALA A 410 -20.10 18.27 -10.85
C ALA A 410 -21.25 18.66 -9.90
N ASP A 411 -22.45 18.13 -10.15
CA ASP A 411 -23.63 18.36 -9.33
C ASP A 411 -23.48 17.71 -7.94
N LEU A 412 -22.90 16.49 -7.86
CA LEU A 412 -22.65 15.79 -6.60
C LEU A 412 -21.63 16.48 -5.68
N ILE A 413 -20.66 17.19 -6.25
CA ILE A 413 -19.58 17.83 -5.49
C ILE A 413 -19.86 19.30 -5.21
N SER A 414 -20.92 19.88 -5.78
CA SER A 414 -21.31 21.27 -5.45
C SER A 414 -22.25 21.24 -4.25
N LEU A 415 -21.74 21.58 -3.05
CA LEU A 415 -22.53 21.69 -1.81
C LEU A 415 -23.21 23.05 -1.66
#